data_AF-A0A532CQL8-F1
#
_entry.id   AF-A0A532CQL8-F1
#
_cell.length_a   1.000
_cell.length_b   1.000
_cell.length_c   1.000
_cell.angle_alpha   90.00
_cell.angle_beta   90.00
_cell.angle_gamma   90.00
#
_symmetry.space_group_name_H-M   'P 1'
#
loop_
_entity.id
_entity.type
_entity.pdbx_description
1 polymer ?
#
loop_
_entity_poly.entity_id
_entity_poly.type
_entity_poly.pdbx_seq_one_letter_code
_entity_poly.pdbx_strand_id
1 'polypeptide(L)'
;MPSTDNPFAIVDINGPFREPREQVFSYDYSIQRSTWATPHGVRVKVSIPDELEVLKRRLVGMAVGSPGQQLMMSNILSKTIAGWKMQVADGEGMLTERRDMLLEPFIGPLAHLFPKVEALFTADQSAVREEVRRRIGI
;
A
#
# COMPACT_ATOMS: atom_id res chain seq x y z
N MET A 1 25.46 -10.28 -4.14
CA MET A 1 24.31 -9.64 -4.80
C MET A 1 23.14 -10.58 -4.67
N PRO A 2 22.08 -10.29 -3.90
CA PRO A 2 20.86 -11.06 -4.01
C PRO A 2 20.03 -10.43 -5.12
N SER A 3 19.76 -11.19 -6.16
CA SER A 3 18.80 -10.87 -7.20
C SER A 3 17.44 -10.66 -6.54
N THR A 4 16.94 -9.44 -6.55
CA THR A 4 15.53 -9.16 -6.25
C THR A 4 14.73 -9.69 -7.43
N ASP A 5 14.54 -11.01 -7.47
CA ASP A 5 13.61 -11.64 -8.40
C ASP A 5 12.23 -11.15 -8.00
N ASN A 6 11.77 -10.07 -8.63
CA ASN A 6 10.45 -9.52 -8.38
C ASN A 6 9.46 -10.53 -8.98
N PRO A 7 8.75 -11.34 -8.17
CA PRO A 7 8.07 -12.54 -8.68
C PRO A 7 6.90 -12.21 -9.60
N PHE A 8 6.48 -10.94 -9.61
CA PHE A 8 5.45 -10.36 -10.44
C PHE A 8 5.84 -8.93 -10.86
N ALA A 9 5.37 -8.51 -12.03
CA ALA A 9 5.43 -7.13 -12.50
C ALA A 9 4.05 -6.48 -12.33
N ILE A 10 4.01 -5.24 -11.85
CA ILE A 10 2.77 -4.45 -11.81
C ILE A 10 2.57 -3.80 -13.18
N VAL A 11 1.52 -4.22 -13.88
CA VAL A 11 1.15 -3.73 -15.21
C VAL A 11 0.35 -2.43 -15.11
N ASP A 12 -0.59 -2.38 -14.17
CA ASP A 12 -1.46 -1.22 -13.98
C ASP A 12 -1.90 -1.08 -12.51
N ILE A 13 -2.20 0.15 -12.10
CA ILE A 13 -2.71 0.50 -10.77
C ILE A 13 -3.83 1.53 -10.92
N ASN A 14 -5.05 1.16 -10.53
CA ASN A 14 -6.21 2.04 -10.51
C ASN A 14 -6.61 2.40 -9.07
N GLY A 15 -7.06 3.65 -8.87
CA GLY A 15 -7.47 4.18 -7.55
C GLY A 15 -6.74 5.49 -7.18
N PRO A 16 -6.95 6.02 -5.96
CA PRO A 16 -7.73 5.44 -4.87
C PRO A 16 -9.24 5.47 -5.13
N PHE A 17 -9.92 4.34 -4.89
CA PHE A 17 -11.37 4.28 -4.78
C PHE A 17 -11.76 4.37 -3.30
N ARG A 18 -12.72 5.23 -2.96
CA ARG A 18 -13.28 5.29 -1.61
C ARG A 18 -14.50 4.40 -1.53
N GLU A 19 -14.45 3.37 -0.69
CA GLU A 19 -15.57 2.45 -0.56
C GLU A 19 -16.77 3.12 0.14
N PRO A 20 -18.02 2.97 -0.34
CA PRO A 20 -19.16 3.72 0.20
C PRO A 20 -19.55 3.34 1.63
N ARG A 21 -19.30 2.08 2.02
CA ARG A 21 -19.76 1.50 3.30
C ARG A 21 -18.65 1.21 4.30
N GLU A 22 -17.40 1.40 3.89
CA GLU A 22 -16.23 1.05 4.68
C GLU A 22 -15.27 2.25 4.75
N GLN A 23 -14.57 2.42 5.87
CA GLN A 23 -13.55 3.47 6.00
C GLN A 23 -12.22 3.01 5.39
N VAL A 24 -12.25 2.58 4.14
CA VAL A 24 -11.09 2.03 3.43
C VAL A 24 -10.89 2.72 2.08
N PHE A 25 -9.63 2.80 1.65
CA PHE A 25 -9.27 3.08 0.26
C PHE A 25 -8.95 1.77 -0.45
N SER A 26 -9.49 1.60 -1.65
CA SER A 26 -9.22 0.45 -2.50
C SER A 26 -8.34 0.84 -3.68
N TYR A 27 -7.43 -0.06 -4.04
CA TYR A 27 -6.56 0.03 -5.20
C TYR A 27 -6.64 -1.27 -5.99
N ASP A 28 -6.86 -1.17 -7.29
CA ASP A 28 -6.88 -2.33 -8.18
C ASP A 28 -5.53 -2.43 -8.89
N TYR A 29 -4.77 -3.47 -8.54
CA TYR A 29 -3.51 -3.82 -9.16
C TYR A 29 -3.73 -4.86 -10.23
N SER A 30 -3.14 -4.65 -11.40
CA SER A 30 -2.97 -5.69 -12.40
C SER A 30 -1.54 -6.20 -12.33
N ILE A 31 -1.36 -7.46 -11.94
CA ILE A 31 -0.05 -8.09 -11.79
C ILE A 31 0.18 -9.15 -12.86
N GLN A 32 1.39 -9.21 -13.40
CA GLN A 32 1.80 -10.20 -14.39
C GLN A 32 2.96 -11.02 -13.82
N ARG A 33 2.82 -12.34 -13.81
CA ARG A 33 3.92 -13.26 -13.52
C ARG A 33 4.42 -13.91 -14.80
N SER A 34 5.69 -14.29 -14.83
CA SER A 34 6.26 -15.07 -15.94
C SER A 34 5.56 -16.43 -16.11
N THR A 35 5.03 -16.99 -15.04
CA THR A 35 4.32 -18.27 -15.02
C THR A 35 2.87 -18.20 -15.49
N TRP A 36 2.31 -17.00 -15.69
CA TRP A 36 0.89 -16.82 -16.05
C TRP A 36 0.74 -16.31 -17.48
N ALA A 37 -0.25 -16.83 -18.20
CA ALA A 37 -0.50 -16.45 -19.59
C ALA A 37 -1.04 -15.01 -19.76
N THR A 38 -1.70 -14.45 -18.75
CA THR A 38 -2.26 -13.08 -18.79
C THR A 38 -2.15 -12.39 -17.43
N PRO A 39 -2.27 -11.05 -17.38
CA PRO A 39 -2.28 -10.31 -16.12
C PRO A 39 -3.48 -10.70 -15.27
N HIS A 40 -3.34 -10.51 -13.96
CA HIS A 40 -4.33 -10.88 -12.96
C HIS A 40 -4.64 -9.71 -12.01
N GLY A 41 -5.91 -9.57 -11.65
CA GLY A 41 -6.40 -8.48 -10.80
C GLY A 41 -6.26 -8.80 -9.31
N VAL A 42 -5.70 -7.85 -8.55
CA VAL A 42 -5.63 -7.88 -7.09
C VAL A 42 -6.16 -6.57 -6.55
N ARG A 43 -7.23 -6.65 -5.75
CA ARG A 43 -7.78 -5.47 -5.08
C ARG A 43 -7.16 -5.37 -3.69
N VAL A 44 -6.51 -4.25 -3.40
CA VAL A 44 -5.91 -3.97 -2.09
C VAL A 44 -6.75 -2.94 -1.37
N LYS A 45 -7.26 -3.31 -0.20
CA LYS A 45 -7.94 -2.40 0.72
C LYS A 45 -6.95 -1.89 1.76
N VAL A 46 -6.98 -0.59 2.01
CA VAL A 46 -6.20 0.11 3.04
C VAL A 46 -7.17 0.75 4.02
N SER A 47 -7.16 0.33 5.28
CA SER A 47 -7.94 0.97 6.34
C SER A 47 -7.45 2.38 6.59
N ILE A 48 -8.37 3.34 6.51
CA ILE A 48 -8.10 4.74 6.84
C ILE A 48 -7.75 4.87 8.34
N PRO A 49 -8.59 4.41 9.29
CA PRO A 49 -8.32 4.60 10.71
C PRO A 49 -7.14 3.74 11.22
N ASP A 50 -7.01 2.50 10.75
CA ASP A 50 -6.12 1.52 11.38
C ASP A 50 -4.74 1.42 10.71
N GLU A 51 -4.64 1.72 9.41
CA GLU A 51 -3.37 1.62 8.67
C GLU A 51 -2.86 3.01 8.29
N LEU A 52 -3.64 3.76 7.51
CA LEU A 52 -3.22 5.05 6.95
C LEU A 52 -2.95 6.10 8.04
N GLU A 53 -3.92 6.35 8.91
CA GLU A 53 -3.79 7.39 9.94
C GLU A 53 -2.75 7.03 11.00
N VAL A 54 -2.52 5.74 11.26
CA VAL A 54 -1.45 5.26 12.15
C VAL A 54 -0.08 5.62 11.56
N LEU A 55 0.19 5.25 10.30
CA LEU A 55 1.48 5.54 9.67
C LEU A 55 1.66 7.02 9.36
N LYS A 56 0.59 7.74 9.02
CA LYS A 56 0.62 9.19 8.78
C LYS A 56 1.07 9.96 10.03
N ARG A 57 0.52 9.61 11.21
CA ARG A 57 0.94 10.21 12.49
C ARG A 57 2.41 9.95 12.78
N ARG A 58 2.91 8.75 12.47
CA ARG A 58 4.35 8.41 12.61
C ARG A 58 5.23 9.15 11.60
N LEU A 59 4.73 9.45 10.40
CA LEU A 59 5.49 10.13 9.35
C LEU A 59 5.72 11.61 9.66
N VAL A 60 4.68 12.34 10.03
CA VAL A 60 4.71 13.82 10.09
C VAL A 60 4.47 14.39 11.49
N GLY A 61 4.13 13.57 12.49
CA GLY A 61 3.75 14.06 13.82
C GLY A 61 2.39 14.75 13.83
N MET A 62 2.12 15.63 14.80
CA MET A 62 0.84 16.37 14.89
C MET A 62 0.67 17.33 13.69
N ALA A 63 -0.15 16.91 12.72
CA ALA A 63 -0.83 17.71 11.69
C ALA A 63 -0.09 18.96 11.19
N VAL A 64 0.96 18.77 10.40
CA VAL A 64 1.62 19.86 9.68
C VAL A 64 1.05 19.95 8.26
N GLY A 65 0.62 21.16 7.87
CA GLY A 65 0.17 21.48 6.51
C GLY A 65 -1.32 21.82 6.38
N SER A 66 -1.66 22.47 5.27
CA SER A 66 -3.04 22.84 4.92
C SER A 66 -3.92 21.61 4.64
N PRO A 67 -5.26 21.72 4.67
CA PRO A 67 -6.16 20.60 4.36
C PRO A 67 -5.85 19.92 3.00
N GLY A 68 -5.49 20.71 1.99
CA GLY A 68 -5.09 20.17 0.67
C GLY A 68 -3.78 19.39 0.72
N GLN A 69 -2.80 19.89 1.48
CA GLN A 69 -1.53 19.19 1.70
C GLN A 69 -1.73 17.88 2.48
N GLN A 70 -2.60 17.88 3.48
CA GLN A 70 -2.95 16.67 4.23
C GLN A 70 -3.65 15.63 3.34
N LEU A 71 -4.53 16.06 2.43
CA LEU A 71 -5.18 15.18 1.47
C LEU A 71 -4.16 14.55 0.50
N MET A 72 -3.26 15.36 -0.06
CA MET A 72 -2.20 14.86 -0.96
C MET A 72 -1.29 13.86 -0.24
N MET A 73 -0.91 14.14 1.00
CA MET A 73 -0.12 13.24 1.82
C MET A 73 -0.85 11.91 2.09
N SER A 74 -2.14 11.97 2.45
CA SER A 74 -2.97 10.77 2.61
C SER A 74 -3.05 9.95 1.32
N ASN A 75 -3.13 10.59 0.15
CA ASN A 75 -3.13 9.89 -1.14
C ASN A 75 -1.78 9.23 -1.45
N ILE A 76 -0.67 9.95 -1.26
CA ILE A 76 0.69 9.40 -1.45
C ILE A 76 0.89 8.22 -0.51
N LEU A 77 0.63 8.41 0.78
CA LEU A 77 0.88 7.38 1.78
C LEU A 77 -0.02 6.17 1.61
N SER A 78 -1.32 6.35 1.29
CA SER A 78 -2.22 5.21 1.04
C SER A 78 -1.79 4.39 -0.17
N LYS A 79 -1.31 5.04 -1.25
CA LYS A 79 -0.77 4.33 -2.42
C LYS A 79 0.52 3.57 -2.06
N THR A 80 1.40 4.17 -1.27
CA THR A 80 2.63 3.51 -0.81
C THR A 80 2.30 2.31 0.09
N ILE A 81 1.36 2.45 1.02
CA ILE A 81 0.89 1.35 1.87
C ILE A 81 0.34 0.21 1.01
N ALA A 82 -0.51 0.50 0.03
CA ALA A 82 -1.03 -0.52 -0.88
C ALA A 82 0.10 -1.28 -1.61
N GLY A 83 1.15 -0.57 -2.03
CA GLY A 83 2.36 -1.18 -2.61
C GLY A 83 3.11 -2.09 -1.63
N TRP A 84 3.34 -1.65 -0.39
CA TRP A 84 3.97 -2.50 0.64
C TRP A 84 3.11 -3.71 0.98
N LYS A 85 1.79 -3.57 1.03
CA LYS A 85 0.88 -4.70 1.25
C LYS A 85 0.99 -5.74 0.14
N MET A 86 1.16 -5.33 -1.12
CA MET A 86 1.45 -6.25 -2.22
C MET A 86 2.77 -7.01 -2.02
N GLN A 87 3.83 -6.34 -1.56
CA GLN A 87 5.11 -6.97 -1.26
C GLN A 87 4.98 -7.97 -0.10
N VAL A 88 4.24 -7.61 0.96
CA VAL A 88 3.97 -8.51 2.08
C VAL A 88 3.16 -9.71 1.62
N ALA A 89 2.07 -9.50 0.86
CA ALA A 89 1.23 -10.58 0.34
C ALA A 89 2.00 -11.56 -0.56
N ASP A 90 2.93 -11.06 -1.36
CA ASP A 90 3.85 -11.89 -2.14
C ASP A 90 4.81 -12.70 -1.26
N GLY A 91 5.43 -12.05 -0.27
CA GLY A 91 6.30 -12.72 0.71
C GLY A 91 5.60 -13.80 1.54
N GLU A 92 4.30 -13.64 1.79
CA GLU A 92 3.46 -14.66 2.43
C GLU A 92 2.94 -15.74 1.46
N GLY A 93 3.28 -15.66 0.18
CA GLY A 93 2.83 -16.59 -0.84
C GLY A 93 1.35 -16.45 -1.22
N MET A 94 0.65 -15.40 -0.77
CA MET A 94 -0.77 -15.19 -1.06
C MET A 94 -1.03 -14.90 -2.54
N LEU A 95 -0.01 -14.42 -3.26
CA LEU A 95 -0.07 -14.09 -4.69
C LEU A 95 0.50 -15.21 -5.60
N THR A 96 0.71 -16.41 -5.05
CA THR A 96 1.28 -17.56 -5.80
C THR A 96 0.26 -18.19 -6.74
N GLU A 97 -1.00 -18.26 -6.31
CA GLU A 97 -2.08 -18.81 -7.10
C GLU A 97 -2.77 -17.71 -7.92
N ARG A 98 -3.15 -18.06 -9.16
CA ARG A 98 -3.89 -17.15 -10.05
C ARG A 98 -5.37 -17.16 -9.66
N ARG A 99 -5.73 -16.43 -8.61
CA ARG A 99 -7.11 -16.27 -8.13
C ARG A 99 -7.40 -14.81 -7.86
N ASP A 100 -8.62 -14.37 -8.18
CA ASP A 100 -9.08 -13.02 -7.83
C ASP A 100 -8.91 -12.82 -6.34
N MET A 101 -8.01 -11.92 -5.98
CA MET A 101 -7.59 -11.74 -4.61
C MET A 101 -8.03 -10.36 -4.12
N LEU A 102 -8.75 -10.38 -3.02
CA LEU A 102 -9.03 -9.21 -2.21
C LEU A 102 -8.08 -9.24 -1.02
N LEU A 103 -7.11 -8.33 -1.03
CA LEU A 103 -6.22 -8.11 0.09
C LEU A 103 -6.90 -7.15 1.07
N GLU A 104 -7.55 -7.74 2.07
CA GLU A 104 -8.25 -7.02 3.13
C GLU A 104 -7.28 -6.15 3.97
N PRO A 105 -7.80 -5.17 4.74
CA PRO A 105 -7.00 -4.43 5.71
C PRO A 105 -6.26 -5.39 6.66
N PHE A 106 -5.03 -5.06 7.04
CA PHE A 106 -4.24 -5.89 7.96
C PHE A 106 -4.69 -5.65 9.41
N ILE A 107 -5.93 -6.00 9.67
CA ILE A 107 -6.64 -5.93 10.95
C ILE A 107 -7.28 -7.28 11.24
N GLY A 108 -7.78 -7.47 12.46
CA GLY A 108 -8.46 -8.72 12.85
C GLY A 108 -7.61 -9.95 12.51
N PRO A 109 -8.09 -10.88 11.64
CA PRO A 109 -7.35 -12.07 11.24
C PRO A 109 -5.99 -11.79 10.57
N LEU A 110 -5.86 -10.67 9.85
CA LEU A 110 -4.64 -10.29 9.13
C LEU A 110 -3.75 -9.32 9.92
N ALA A 111 -4.09 -9.01 11.18
CA ALA A 111 -3.34 -8.07 12.01
C ALA A 111 -1.86 -8.45 12.18
N HIS A 112 -1.54 -9.75 12.13
CA HIS A 112 -0.17 -10.25 12.21
C HIS A 112 0.72 -9.85 11.02
N LEU A 113 0.13 -9.40 9.90
CA LEU A 113 0.85 -8.90 8.72
C LEU A 113 1.19 -7.41 8.82
N PHE A 114 0.46 -6.65 9.63
CA PHE A 114 0.70 -5.20 9.77
C PHE A 114 2.12 -4.85 10.24
N PRO A 115 2.73 -5.57 11.21
CA PRO A 115 4.12 -5.32 11.59
C PRO A 115 5.12 -5.41 10.41
N LYS A 116 4.85 -6.23 9.38
CA LYS A 116 5.69 -6.31 8.18
C LYS A 116 5.60 -5.04 7.34
N VAL A 117 4.41 -4.44 7.24
CA VAL A 117 4.21 -3.12 6.63
C VAL A 117 4.89 -2.03 7.44
N GLU A 118 4.83 -2.10 8.77
CA GLU A 118 5.53 -1.14 9.63
C GLU A 118 7.06 -1.21 9.48
N ALA A 119 7.61 -2.41 9.28
CA ALA A 119 9.03 -2.58 9.00
C ALA A 119 9.44 -1.93 7.67
N LEU A 120 8.64 -2.13 6.61
CA LEU A 120 8.84 -1.47 5.31
C LEU A 120 8.70 0.05 5.43
N PHE A 121 7.70 0.53 6.18
CA PHE A 121 7.54 1.95 6.47
C PHE A 121 8.77 2.55 7.15
N THR A 122 9.35 1.85 8.14
CA THR A 122 10.54 2.33 8.84
C THR A 122 11.77 2.34 7.92
N ALA A 123 11.92 1.35 7.04
CA ALA A 123 13.00 1.31 6.05
C ALA A 123 12.89 2.45 5.02
N ASP A 124 11.67 2.71 4.53
CA ASP A 124 11.40 3.68 3.47
C ASP A 124 11.03 5.08 4.00
N GLN A 125 11.03 5.29 5.31
CA GLN A 125 10.47 6.49 5.95
C GLN A 125 11.08 7.78 5.40
N SER A 126 12.41 7.80 5.18
CA SER A 126 13.11 8.94 4.62
C SER A 126 12.69 9.22 3.18
N ALA A 127 12.60 8.19 2.35
CA ALA A 127 12.18 8.30 0.95
C ALA A 127 10.71 8.80 0.84
N VAL A 128 9.83 8.27 1.69
CA VAL A 128 8.43 8.72 1.74
C VAL A 128 8.33 10.17 2.19
N ARG A 129 9.12 10.58 3.19
CA ARG A 129 9.20 12.00 3.58
C ARG A 129 9.65 12.88 2.43
N GLU A 130 10.73 12.51 1.74
CA GLU A 130 11.23 13.29 0.60
C GLU A 130 10.23 13.37 -0.55
N GLU A 131 9.50 12.30 -0.85
CA GLU A 131 8.44 12.33 -1.86
C GLU A 131 7.28 13.27 -1.44
N VAL A 132 6.91 13.24 -0.16
CA VAL A 132 5.94 14.18 0.42
C VAL A 132 6.45 15.62 0.31
N ARG A 133 7.72 15.90 0.68
CA ARG A 133 8.32 17.23 0.53
C ARG A 133 8.29 17.70 -0.91
N ARG A 134 8.70 16.84 -1.84
CA ARG A 134 8.78 17.13 -3.27
C ARG A 134 7.43 17.46 -3.89
N ARG A 135 6.38 16.71 -3.55
CA ARG A 135 5.05 16.92 -4.13
C ARG A 135 4.24 18.01 -3.45
N ILE A 136 4.47 18.24 -2.16
CA ILE A 136 3.60 19.08 -1.33
C ILE A 136 4.27 20.40 -0.92
N GLY A 137 5.61 20.48 -1.02
CA GLY A 137 6.39 21.68 -0.72
C GLY A 137 6.55 21.99 0.77
N ILE A 138 6.57 20.95 1.62
CA ILE A 138 6.75 21.05 3.08
C ILE A 138 8.18 20.70 3.46
#